data_AF-A0A6A5HCD4-F1
#
_entry.id   AF-A0A6A5HCD4-F1
#
_cell.length_a   1.000
_cell.length_b   1.000
_cell.length_c   1.000
_cell.angle_alpha   90.00
_cell.angle_beta   90.00
_cell.angle_gamma   90.00
#
_symmetry.space_group_name_H-M   'P 1'
#
loop_
_entity.id
_entity.type
_entity.pdbx_description
1 polymer ?
#
loop_
_entity_poly.entity_id
_entity_poly.type
_entity_poly.pdbx_seq_one_letter_code
_entity_poly.pdbx_strand_id
1 'polypeptide(L)'
;MYLWVILVCMAFNAFAFWQARKMKRSRFDINERYTRKEAENSGRAISLIVSYQAMGLALYTFGLHFLLEFPSFLGPFYTSIGVLYLYTYPYACVSLPYGVLYTANKITKNRNKAVNELKKTNEDESQTGYFNKLKSGWESDFDSKFATVSVTPVD
;
A
#
# COMPACT_ATOMS: atom_id res chain seq x y z
N MET A 1 -23.87 3.37 23.82
CA MET A 1 -24.24 2.53 22.65
C MET A 1 -23.25 2.68 21.47
N TYR A 2 -22.90 3.91 21.07
CA TYR A 2 -22.00 4.17 19.94
C TYR A 2 -20.55 3.66 20.09
N LEU A 3 -20.01 3.58 21.31
CA LEU A 3 -18.64 3.07 21.56
C LEU A 3 -18.47 1.60 21.16
N TRP A 4 -19.48 0.76 21.37
CA TRP A 4 -19.44 -0.65 20.95
C TRP A 4 -19.40 -0.79 19.42
N VAL A 5 -20.14 0.05 18.70
CA VAL A 5 -20.13 0.09 17.22
C VAL A 5 -18.74 0.45 16.71
N ILE A 6 -18.09 1.42 17.33
CA ILE A 6 -16.73 1.86 16.97
C ILE A 6 -15.69 0.76 17.22
N LEU A 7 -15.79 0.05 18.35
CA LEU A 7 -14.92 -1.09 18.65
C LEU A 7 -15.08 -2.22 17.63
N VAL A 8 -16.33 -2.55 17.26
CA VAL A 8 -16.62 -3.56 16.23
C VAL A 8 -16.04 -3.13 14.87
N CYS A 9 -16.21 -1.86 14.47
CA CYS A 9 -15.62 -1.32 13.25
C CYS A 9 -14.08 -1.38 13.26
N MET A 10 -13.43 -1.03 14.37
CA MET A 10 -11.98 -1.15 14.51
C MET A 10 -11.51 -2.60 14.41
N ALA A 11 -12.23 -3.54 15.04
CA ALA A 11 -11.90 -4.97 14.98
C ALA A 11 -12.02 -5.52 13.56
N PHE A 12 -13.11 -5.21 12.83
CA PHE A 12 -13.26 -5.61 11.42
C PHE A 12 -12.18 -5.01 10.54
N ASN A 13 -11.80 -3.76 10.77
CA ASN A 13 -10.79 -3.10 9.97
C ASN A 13 -9.38 -3.65 10.25
N ALA A 14 -9.08 -4.01 11.50
CA ALA A 14 -7.86 -4.73 11.87
C ALA A 14 -7.82 -6.14 11.24
N PHE A 15 -8.96 -6.85 11.22
CA PHE A 15 -9.09 -8.14 10.57
C PHE A 15 -8.88 -8.05 9.05
N ALA A 16 -9.49 -7.07 8.39
CA ALA A 16 -9.31 -6.80 6.97
C ALA A 16 -7.84 -6.49 6.64
N PHE A 17 -7.18 -5.68 7.47
CA PHE A 17 -5.76 -5.38 7.31
C PHE A 17 -4.88 -6.62 7.50
N TRP A 18 -5.21 -7.49 8.46
CA TRP A 18 -4.47 -8.73 8.71
C TRP A 18 -4.65 -9.74 7.56
N GLN A 19 -5.86 -9.91 7.05
CA GLN A 19 -6.15 -10.72 5.86
C GLN A 19 -5.41 -10.19 4.63
N ALA A 20 -5.36 -8.87 4.44
CA ALA A 20 -4.60 -8.23 3.36
C ALA A 20 -3.08 -8.43 3.48
N ARG A 21 -2.54 -8.81 4.64
CA ARG A 21 -1.13 -9.23 4.79
C ARG A 21 -0.93 -10.73 4.52
N LYS A 22 -1.96 -11.56 4.67
CA LYS A 22 -1.85 -13.02 4.70
C LYS A 22 -2.07 -13.71 3.35
N MET A 23 -2.53 -13.00 2.31
CA MET A 23 -2.76 -13.59 0.99
C MET A 23 -1.46 -14.15 0.39
N LYS A 24 -1.40 -15.48 0.21
CA LYS A 24 -0.24 -16.19 -0.36
C LYS A 24 -0.18 -16.09 -1.89
N ARG A 25 1.03 -16.23 -2.44
CA ARG A 25 1.30 -16.31 -3.88
C ARG A 25 0.60 -17.54 -4.49
N SER A 26 -0.43 -17.30 -5.31
CA SER A 26 -1.00 -18.31 -6.23
C SER A 26 -0.31 -18.24 -7.62
N ARG A 27 -0.68 -19.19 -8.49
CA ARG A 27 -0.08 -19.57 -9.79
C ARG A 27 0.29 -18.39 -10.71
N PHE A 28 1.19 -18.68 -11.63
CA PHE A 28 1.88 -17.70 -12.46
C PHE A 28 1.01 -17.23 -13.64
N ASP A 29 0.12 -16.29 -13.37
CA ASP A 29 -0.53 -15.46 -14.42
C ASP A 29 -0.16 -14.00 -14.16
N ILE A 30 0.43 -13.34 -15.17
CA ILE A 30 0.95 -11.97 -15.06
C ILE A 30 -0.19 -10.96 -14.96
N ASN A 31 -1.28 -11.16 -15.71
CA ASN A 31 -2.40 -10.23 -15.73
C ASN A 31 -3.16 -10.33 -14.40
N GLU A 32 -3.41 -11.56 -13.94
CA GLU A 32 -4.03 -11.81 -12.62
C GLU A 32 -3.18 -11.23 -11.47
N ARG A 33 -1.86 -11.32 -11.56
CA ARG A 33 -0.95 -10.70 -10.57
C ARG A 33 -1.02 -9.19 -10.58
N TYR A 34 -1.12 -8.55 -11.74
CA TYR A 34 -1.21 -7.10 -11.83
C TYR A 34 -2.49 -6.59 -11.17
N THR A 35 -3.64 -7.13 -11.57
CA THR A 35 -4.94 -6.74 -11.01
C THR A 35 -5.02 -7.05 -9.52
N ARG A 36 -4.49 -8.20 -9.07
CA ARG A 36 -4.46 -8.57 -7.65
C ARG A 36 -3.54 -7.66 -6.83
N LYS A 37 -2.39 -7.24 -7.38
CA LYS A 37 -1.45 -6.32 -6.72
C LYS A 37 -2.05 -4.92 -6.59
N GLU A 38 -2.76 -4.47 -7.61
CA GLU A 38 -3.48 -3.20 -7.60
C GLU A 38 -4.62 -3.21 -6.57
N ALA A 39 -5.40 -4.29 -6.53
CA ALA A 39 -6.43 -4.50 -5.51
C ALA A 39 -5.85 -4.58 -4.08
N GLU A 40 -4.71 -5.24 -3.87
CA GLU A 40 -4.01 -5.31 -2.58
C GLU A 40 -3.55 -3.93 -2.10
N ASN A 41 -3.00 -3.13 -3.01
CA ASN A 41 -2.48 -1.79 -2.68
C ASN A 41 -3.61 -0.81 -2.35
N SER A 42 -4.68 -0.84 -3.15
CA SER A 42 -5.90 -0.06 -2.90
C SER A 42 -6.60 -0.51 -1.63
N GLY A 43 -6.71 -1.82 -1.38
CA GLY A 43 -7.30 -2.37 -0.14
C GLY A 43 -6.53 -1.95 1.11
N ARG A 44 -5.19 -1.97 1.07
CA ARG A 44 -4.35 -1.46 2.18
C ARG A 44 -4.55 0.02 2.42
N ALA A 45 -4.55 0.82 1.36
CA ALA A 45 -4.83 2.26 1.43
C ALA A 45 -6.18 2.55 2.09
N ILE A 46 -7.25 1.89 1.64
CA ILE A 46 -8.59 2.04 2.20
C ILE A 46 -8.61 1.63 3.68
N SER A 47 -8.01 0.49 4.05
CA SER A 47 -8.00 0.05 5.46
C SER A 47 -7.33 1.07 6.38
N LEU A 48 -6.25 1.71 5.93
CA LEU A 48 -5.55 2.76 6.68
C LEU A 48 -6.42 4.01 6.84
N ILE A 49 -7.08 4.46 5.77
CA ILE A 49 -7.99 5.61 5.83
C ILE A 49 -9.13 5.35 6.82
N VAL A 50 -9.80 4.20 6.69
CA VAL A 50 -10.90 3.81 7.58
C VAL A 50 -10.41 3.68 9.02
N SER A 51 -9.17 3.26 9.25
CA SER A 51 -8.62 3.15 10.61
C SER A 51 -8.43 4.53 11.26
N TYR A 52 -7.95 5.50 10.48
CA TYR A 52 -7.78 6.88 10.95
C TYR A 52 -9.12 7.54 11.25
N GLN A 53 -10.13 7.29 10.40
CA GLN A 53 -11.49 7.77 10.63
C GLN A 53 -12.14 7.16 11.86
N ALA A 54 -12.01 5.84 12.04
CA ALA A 54 -12.53 5.15 13.21
C ALA A 54 -11.90 5.69 14.50
N MET A 55 -10.59 5.99 14.48
CA MET A 55 -9.90 6.61 15.61
C MET A 55 -10.40 8.04 15.90
N GLY A 56 -10.63 8.85 14.86
CA GLY A 56 -11.22 10.19 15.03
C GLY A 56 -12.65 10.15 15.61
N LEU A 57 -13.49 9.24 15.12
CA LEU A 57 -14.84 9.00 15.65
C LEU A 57 -14.82 8.47 17.08
N ALA A 58 -13.83 7.65 17.45
CA ALA A 58 -13.64 7.18 18.82
C ALA A 58 -13.33 8.33 19.78
N LEU A 59 -12.37 9.19 19.41
CA LEU A 59 -12.00 10.38 20.17
C LEU A 59 -13.18 11.34 20.33
N TYR A 60 -13.94 11.55 19.26
CA TYR A 60 -15.18 12.33 19.28
C TYR A 60 -16.18 11.79 20.30
N THR A 61 -16.51 10.51 20.17
CA THR A 61 -17.55 9.87 20.99
C THR A 61 -17.13 9.82 22.45
N PHE A 62 -15.84 9.53 22.71
CA PHE A 62 -15.30 9.49 24.07
C PHE A 62 -15.29 10.87 24.73
N GLY A 63 -14.76 11.89 24.04
CA GLY A 63 -14.69 13.22 24.63
C GLY A 63 -16.08 13.86 24.81
N LEU A 64 -17.04 13.57 23.92
CA LEU A 64 -18.43 14.00 24.12
C LEU A 64 -19.04 13.34 25.34
N HIS A 65 -18.86 12.03 25.48
CA HIS A 65 -19.38 11.30 26.63
C HIS A 65 -18.78 11.84 27.94
N PHE A 66 -17.48 12.10 27.96
CA PHE A 66 -16.79 12.71 29.10
C PHE A 66 -17.34 14.10 29.45
N LEU A 67 -17.56 14.97 28.45
CA LEU A 67 -18.11 16.31 28.66
C LEU A 67 -19.56 16.29 29.18
N LEU A 68 -20.35 15.32 28.75
CA LEU A 68 -21.76 15.18 29.15
C LEU A 68 -21.92 14.53 30.53
N GLU A 69 -21.01 13.63 30.92
CA GLU A 69 -21.05 12.94 32.22
C GLU A 69 -20.54 13.84 33.36
N PHE A 70 -19.62 14.77 33.06
CA PHE A 70 -19.01 15.67 34.06
C PHE A 70 -19.24 17.17 33.76
N PRO A 71 -20.49 17.63 33.59
CA PRO A 71 -20.78 19.02 33.25
C PRO A 71 -20.42 19.99 34.39
N SER A 72 -20.43 19.51 35.63
CA SER A 72 -20.05 20.25 36.83
C SER A 72 -18.54 20.48 36.97
N PHE A 73 -17.71 19.72 36.25
CA PHE A 73 -16.25 19.87 36.31
C PHE A 73 -15.74 21.09 35.52
N LEU A 74 -16.39 21.41 34.39
CA LEU A 74 -16.00 22.51 33.50
C LEU A 74 -16.95 23.72 33.56
N GLY A 75 -18.19 23.52 34.01
CA GLY A 75 -19.23 24.53 33.98
C GLY A 75 -19.88 24.65 32.58
N PRO A 76 -21.17 25.02 32.50
CA PRO A 76 -21.97 24.88 31.28
C PRO A 76 -21.44 25.66 30.07
N PHE A 77 -20.77 26.80 30.29
CA PHE A 77 -20.16 27.60 29.22
C PHE A 77 -18.99 26.86 28.54
N TYR A 78 -18.07 26.31 29.33
CA TYR A 78 -16.90 25.59 28.81
C TYR A 78 -17.28 24.23 28.22
N THR A 79 -18.31 23.57 28.77
CA THR A 79 -18.85 22.34 28.18
C THR A 79 -19.42 22.59 26.78
N SER A 80 -20.17 23.68 26.58
CA SER A 80 -20.72 24.02 25.25
C SER A 80 -19.62 24.31 24.22
N ILE A 81 -18.59 25.06 24.61
CA ILE A 81 -17.42 25.33 23.76
C ILE A 81 -16.65 24.05 23.44
N GLY A 82 -16.43 23.20 24.45
CA GLY A 82 -15.75 21.93 24.27
C GLY A 82 -16.50 21.00 23.32
N VAL A 83 -17.83 20.92 23.39
CA VAL A 83 -18.67 20.18 22.44
C VAL A 83 -18.49 20.71 21.00
N LEU A 84 -18.43 22.03 20.83
CA LEU A 84 -18.23 22.67 19.53
C LEU A 84 -16.86 22.33 18.92
N TYR A 85 -15.79 22.40 19.71
CA TYR A 85 -14.44 22.00 19.27
C TYR A 85 -14.32 20.49 19.05
N LEU A 86 -15.04 19.69 19.82
CA LEU A 86 -15.05 18.25 19.66
C LEU A 86 -15.88 17.81 18.46
N TYR A 87 -16.75 18.65 17.91
CA TYR A 87 -17.59 18.37 16.74
C TYR A 87 -16.73 18.15 15.49
N THR A 88 -16.04 17.02 15.47
CA THR A 88 -15.05 16.59 14.49
C THR A 88 -15.69 15.83 13.33
N TYR A 89 -17.02 15.65 13.35
CA TYR A 89 -17.78 15.00 12.29
C TYR A 89 -17.54 15.62 10.90
N PRO A 90 -17.53 16.97 10.73
CA PRO A 90 -17.21 17.58 9.44
C PRO A 90 -15.76 17.32 9.01
N TYR A 91 -14.82 17.32 9.95
CA TYR A 91 -13.41 17.04 9.69
C TYR A 91 -13.17 15.58 9.29
N ALA A 92 -13.92 14.64 9.88
CA ALA A 92 -13.90 13.23 9.48
C ALA A 92 -14.42 13.04 8.05
N CYS A 93 -15.47 13.76 7.66
CA CYS A 93 -16.02 13.70 6.29
C CYS A 93 -15.06 14.26 5.24
N VAL A 94 -14.32 15.35 5.55
CA VAL A 94 -13.32 15.94 4.64
C VAL A 94 -12.04 15.11 4.56
N SER A 95 -11.73 14.32 5.61
CA SER A 95 -10.54 13.46 5.62
C SER A 95 -10.60 12.29 4.62
N LEU A 96 -11.80 11.85 4.22
CA LEU A 96 -12.00 10.78 3.23
C LEU A 96 -11.48 11.13 1.84
N PRO A 97 -11.97 12.22 1.18
CA PRO A 97 -11.49 12.58 -0.14
C PRO A 97 -10.00 12.90 -0.13
N TYR A 98 -9.50 13.52 0.95
CA TYR A 98 -8.07 13.77 1.12
C TYR A 98 -7.26 12.47 1.24
N GLY A 99 -7.73 11.50 2.03
CA GLY A 99 -7.08 10.20 2.18
C GLY A 99 -7.03 9.42 0.86
N VAL A 100 -8.11 9.45 0.08
CA VAL A 100 -8.17 8.82 -1.24
C VAL A 100 -7.18 9.47 -2.21
N LEU A 101 -7.15 10.81 -2.27
CA LEU A 101 -6.18 11.55 -3.09
C LEU A 101 -4.72 11.29 -2.67
N TYR A 102 -4.45 11.29 -1.36
CA TYR A 102 -3.11 11.03 -0.83
C TYR A 102 -2.64 9.62 -1.17
N THR A 103 -3.50 8.63 -1.00
CA THR A 103 -3.16 7.23 -1.31
C THR A 103 -2.97 7.02 -2.79
N ALA A 104 -3.83 7.58 -3.65
CA ALA A 104 -3.63 7.56 -5.11
C ALA A 104 -2.28 8.15 -5.52
N ASN A 105 -1.94 9.33 -4.99
CA ASN A 105 -0.65 9.99 -5.26
C ASN A 105 0.55 9.18 -4.75
N LYS A 106 0.43 8.53 -3.60
CA LYS A 106 1.47 7.66 -3.04
C LYS A 106 1.69 6.41 -3.90
N ILE A 107 0.61 5.82 -4.42
CA ILE A 107 0.68 4.68 -5.35
C ILE A 107 1.41 5.10 -6.63
N THR A 108 1.04 6.25 -7.21
CA THR A 108 1.71 6.79 -8.41
C THR A 108 3.19 7.09 -8.16
N LYS A 109 3.55 7.70 -7.03
CA LYS A 109 4.96 7.94 -6.66
C LYS A 109 5.75 6.64 -6.49
N ASN A 110 5.17 5.62 -5.84
CA ASN A 110 5.82 4.32 -5.68
C ASN A 110 6.03 3.61 -7.03
N ARG A 111 5.04 3.70 -7.94
CA ARG A 111 5.17 3.20 -9.31
C ARG A 111 6.30 3.92 -10.05
N ASN A 112 6.34 5.25 -10.00
CA ASN A 112 7.37 6.04 -10.66
C ASN A 112 8.75 5.77 -10.08
N LYS A 113 8.87 5.56 -8.76
CA LYS A 113 10.13 5.20 -8.11
C LYS A 113 10.62 3.82 -8.58
N ALA A 114 9.75 2.81 -8.62
CA ALA A 114 10.11 1.48 -9.11
C ALA A 114 10.52 1.50 -10.60
N VAL A 115 9.79 2.25 -11.43
CA VAL A 115 10.16 2.45 -12.84
C VAL A 115 11.49 3.16 -12.97
N ASN A 116 11.74 4.20 -12.18
CA ASN A 116 13.01 4.94 -12.19
C ASN A 116 14.18 4.09 -11.67
N GLU A 117 13.96 3.23 -10.67
CA GLU A 117 14.99 2.28 -10.21
C GLU A 117 15.32 1.27 -11.31
N LEU A 118 14.31 0.67 -11.96
CA LEU A 118 14.52 -0.23 -13.10
C LEU A 118 15.20 0.48 -14.28
N LYS A 119 14.83 1.74 -14.53
CA LYS A 119 15.45 2.57 -15.56
C LYS A 119 16.91 2.87 -15.23
N LYS A 120 17.24 3.17 -13.97
CA LYS A 120 18.60 3.42 -13.50
C LYS A 120 19.47 2.15 -13.54
N THR A 121 18.88 0.98 -13.27
CA THR A 121 19.58 -0.32 -13.43
C THR A 121 19.83 -0.67 -14.90
N ASN A 122 18.96 -0.22 -15.82
CA ASN A 122 19.10 -0.44 -17.27
C ASN A 122 19.76 0.73 -18.02
N GLU A 123 20.05 1.87 -17.39
CA GLU A 123 20.64 3.03 -18.06
C GLU A 123 22.10 2.79 -18.48
N ASP A 124 22.82 1.90 -17.78
CA ASP A 124 24.18 1.48 -18.13
C ASP A 124 24.23 0.29 -19.12
N GLU A 125 23.09 -0.34 -19.41
CA GLU A 125 22.99 -1.33 -20.49
C GLU A 125 22.34 -0.68 -21.70
N SER A 126 23.16 -0.13 -22.60
CA SER A 126 22.68 0.13 -23.96
C SER A 126 22.07 -1.18 -24.50
N GLN A 127 20.92 -1.09 -25.17
CA GLN A 127 20.24 -2.27 -25.72
C GLN A 127 21.22 -3.15 -26.52
N THR A 128 22.13 -2.50 -27.25
CA THR A 128 23.24 -3.12 -27.98
C THR A 128 24.21 -3.86 -27.06
N GLY A 129 24.58 -3.29 -25.91
CA GLY A 129 25.43 -3.94 -24.90
C GLY A 129 24.79 -5.17 -24.27
N TYR A 130 23.48 -5.13 -23.99
CA TYR A 130 22.72 -6.28 -23.50
C TYR A 130 22.67 -7.41 -24.53
N PHE A 131 22.36 -7.10 -25.79
CA PHE A 131 22.35 -8.09 -26.86
C PHE A 131 23.76 -8.63 -27.18
N ASN A 132 24.80 -7.83 -27.03
CA ASN A 132 26.18 -8.31 -27.17
C ASN A 132 26.58 -9.27 -26.04
N LYS A 133 26.16 -9.04 -24.79
CA LYS A 133 26.37 -9.99 -23.69
C LYS A 133 25.61 -11.30 -23.89
N LEU A 134 24.39 -11.23 -24.38
CA LEU A 134 23.60 -12.42 -24.74
C LEU A 134 24.28 -13.21 -25.87
N LYS A 135 24.76 -12.51 -26.90
CA LYS A 135 25.49 -13.11 -28.01
C LYS A 135 26.79 -13.78 -27.53
N SER A 136 27.60 -13.10 -26.72
CA SER A 136 28.85 -13.68 -26.20
C SER A 136 28.59 -14.87 -25.27
N GLY A 137 27.50 -14.86 -24.50
CA GLY A 137 27.11 -15.99 -23.68
C GLY A 137 26.65 -17.21 -24.49
N TRP A 138 25.92 -16.96 -25.60
CA TRP A 138 25.51 -18.02 -26.53
C TRP A 138 26.68 -18.62 -27.30
N GLU A 139 27.59 -17.77 -27.80
CA GLU A 139 28.81 -18.22 -28.49
C GLU A 139 29.71 -19.02 -27.55
N SER A 140 29.88 -18.57 -26.29
CA SER A 140 30.64 -19.33 -25.29
C SER A 140 30.02 -20.69 -24.94
N ASP A 141 28.69 -20.78 -24.79
CA ASP A 141 28.02 -22.06 -24.51
C ASP A 141 28.09 -22.99 -25.72
N PHE A 142 27.94 -22.44 -26.93
CA PHE A 142 28.07 -23.17 -28.18
C PHE A 142 29.50 -23.72 -28.37
N ASP A 143 30.53 -22.88 -28.22
CA ASP A 143 31.92 -23.31 -28.33
C ASP A 143 32.26 -24.36 -27.26
N SER A 144 31.77 -24.20 -26.02
CA SER A 144 32.01 -25.20 -24.97
C SER A 144 31.43 -26.58 -25.30
N LYS A 145 30.33 -26.63 -26.06
CA LYS A 145 29.61 -27.86 -26.40
C LYS A 145 30.05 -28.48 -27.73
N PHE A 146 30.54 -27.68 -28.67
CA PHE A 146 30.80 -28.12 -30.04
C PHE A 146 32.25 -27.93 -30.51
N ALA A 147 33.08 -27.12 -29.84
CA ALA A 147 34.48 -26.93 -30.24
C ALA A 147 35.40 -28.12 -29.88
N THR A 148 34.93 -29.10 -29.09
CA THR A 148 35.62 -30.38 -28.88
C THR A 148 35.46 -31.37 -30.03
N VAL A 149 34.65 -31.04 -31.04
CA VAL A 149 34.55 -31.78 -32.31
C VAL A 149 35.48 -31.13 -33.35
N SER A 150 36.72 -30.80 -32.97
CA SER A 150 37.75 -30.47 -33.94
C SER A 150 38.21 -31.78 -34.58
N VAL A 151 37.84 -31.91 -35.85
CA VAL A 151 38.15 -33.01 -36.76
C VAL A 151 39.66 -33.28 -36.71
N THR A 152 40.07 -34.42 -36.17
CA THR A 152 41.43 -34.92 -36.41
C THR A 152 41.55 -35.20 -37.90
N PRO A 153 42.53 -34.60 -38.60
CA PRO A 153 42.75 -34.95 -39.99
C PRO A 153 43.19 -36.41 -40.02
N VAL A 154 42.48 -37.21 -40.81
CA VAL A 154 42.86 -38.60 -41.10
C VAL A 154 44.00 -38.51 -42.11
N ASP A 155 45.21 -38.84 -41.66
CA ASP A 155 46.40 -39.04 -42.49
C ASP A 155 46.20 -40.15 -43.54
#